data_AF-A0A958N583-F1
#
_entry.id   AF-A0A958N583-F1
#
_cell.length_a   1.000
_cell.length_b   1.000
_cell.length_c   1.000
_cell.angle_alpha   90.00
_cell.angle_beta   90.00
_cell.angle_gamma   90.00
#
_symmetry.space_group_name_H-M   'P 1'
#
loop_
_entity.id
_entity.type
_entity.pdbx_description
1 polymer ?
#
loop_
_entity_poly.entity_id
_entity_poly.type
_entity_poly.pdbx_seq_one_letter_code
_entity_poly.pdbx_strand_id
1 'polypeptide(L)' 'SGERCNTKRWLHLHHKKPVSQGGEHSVENLISLCPAHHELAHLILENKIKKELVCPGKILKQS' A
#
# COMPACT_ATOMS: atom_id res chain seq x y z
N SER A 1 22.00 7.74 1.99
CA SER A 1 21.12 8.66 2.73
C SER A 1 19.71 8.49 2.21
N GLY A 2 18.68 8.49 3.07
CA GLY A 2 17.29 8.50 2.64
C GLY A 2 16.82 9.94 2.54
N GLU A 3 16.65 10.45 1.32
CA GLU A 3 16.09 11.78 1.11
C GLU A 3 14.57 11.78 1.32
N ARG A 4 14.03 12.87 1.86
CA ARG A 4 12.57 13.01 2.03
C ARG A 4 11.94 13.27 0.67
N CYS A 5 10.84 12.57 0.38
CA CYS A 5 10.04 12.86 -0.82
C CYS A 5 9.44 14.27 -0.72
N ASN A 6 9.62 15.08 -1.76
CA ASN A 6 9.06 16.44 -1.85
C ASN A 6 7.62 16.49 -2.38
N THR A 7 7.01 15.35 -2.73
CA THR A 7 5.61 15.31 -3.19
C THR A 7 4.66 15.50 -2.02
N LYS A 8 3.92 16.63 -2.01
CA LYS A 8 3.01 17.01 -0.91
C LYS A 8 1.52 16.95 -1.27
N ARG A 9 1.18 16.64 -2.52
CA ARG A 9 -0.21 16.62 -3.03
C ARG A 9 -0.55 15.23 -3.56
N TRP A 10 -1.85 14.93 -3.61
CA TRP A 10 -2.38 13.66 -4.13
C TRP A 10 -1.78 12.45 -3.40
N LEU A 11 -1.69 12.55 -2.08
CA LEU A 11 -1.20 11.44 -1.26
C LEU A 11 -2.27 10.34 -1.17
N HIS A 12 -1.83 9.11 -1.29
CA HIS A 12 -2.63 7.91 -1.16
C HIS A 12 -2.45 7.33 0.25
N LEU A 13 -3.50 6.71 0.78
CA LEU A 13 -3.45 5.98 2.03
C LEU A 13 -3.02 4.54 1.76
N HIS A 14 -1.99 4.08 2.46
CA HIS A 14 -1.44 2.74 2.39
C HIS A 14 -1.58 2.02 3.71
N HIS A 15 -1.91 0.73 3.68
CA HIS A 15 -1.93 -0.09 4.89
C HIS A 15 -0.52 -0.58 5.24
N LYS A 16 -0.02 -0.23 6.42
CA LYS A 16 1.28 -0.71 6.94
C LYS A 16 1.31 -2.23 7.09
N LYS A 17 0.24 -2.79 7.66
CA LYS A 17 -0.07 -4.22 7.60
C LYS A 17 -1.14 -4.40 6.52
N PRO A 18 -0.87 -5.14 5.43
CA PRO A 18 -1.86 -5.34 4.38
C PRO A 18 -3.15 -5.95 4.90
N VAL A 19 -4.28 -5.57 4.30
CA VAL A 19 -5.61 -6.14 4.63
C VAL A 19 -5.63 -7.66 4.44
N SER A 20 -4.93 -8.17 3.42
CA SER A 20 -4.79 -9.61 3.15
C SER A 20 -4.12 -10.39 4.28
N GLN A 21 -3.36 -9.71 5.16
CA GLN A 21 -2.73 -10.29 6.34
C GLN A 21 -3.51 -9.98 7.63
N GLY A 22 -4.74 -9.47 7.51
CA GLY A 22 -5.55 -9.03 8.65
C GLY A 22 -5.11 -7.67 9.18
N GLY A 23 -4.71 -6.76 8.29
CA GLY A 23 -4.51 -5.36 8.61
C GLY A 23 -5.84 -4.61 8.71
N GLU A 24 -5.99 -3.80 9.75
CA GLU A 24 -7.22 -3.03 10.00
C GLU A 24 -7.27 -1.75 9.17
N HIS A 25 -8.48 -1.24 8.93
CA HIS A 25 -8.71 0.05 8.30
C HIS A 25 -8.74 1.17 9.35
N SER A 26 -7.71 1.23 10.19
CA SER A 26 -7.56 2.21 11.27
C SER A 26 -6.48 3.23 10.93
N VAL A 27 -6.57 4.44 11.49
CA VAL A 27 -5.58 5.51 11.25
C VAL A 27 -4.18 5.04 11.66
N GLU A 28 -4.12 4.21 12.71
CA GLU A 28 -2.91 3.61 13.24
C GLU A 28 -2.28 2.61 12.27
N ASN A 29 -3.05 2.02 11.35
CA ASN A 29 -2.52 1.11 10.33
C ASN A 29 -2.34 1.79 8.97
N LEU A 30 -2.69 3.07 8.83
CA LEU A 30 -2.57 3.81 7.58
C LEU A 30 -1.34 4.73 7.57
N ILE A 31 -0.76 4.91 6.38
CA ILE A 31 0.29 5.89 6.11
C ILE A 31 0.03 6.59 4.78
N SER A 32 0.30 7.90 4.71
CA SER A 32 0.16 8.68 3.49
C SER A 32 1.44 8.61 2.64
N LEU A 33 1.34 8.12 1.41
CA LEU A 33 2.43 8.02 0.44
C LEU A 33 2.08 8.76 -0.84
N CYS A 34 3.08 9.26 -1.58
CA CYS A 34 2.83 9.72 -2.94
C CYS A 34 2.56 8.51 -3.87
N PRO A 35 1.97 8.72 -5.06
CA PRO A 35 1.63 7.61 -5.96
C PRO A 35 2.83 6.68 -6.27
N ALA A 36 4.01 7.25 -6.53
CA ALA A 36 5.21 6.47 -6.83
C ALA A 36 5.71 5.64 -5.63
N HIS A 37 5.73 6.22 -4.43
CA HIS A 37 6.12 5.48 -3.22
C HIS A 37 5.06 4.47 -2.80
N HIS A 38 3.79 4.73 -3.10
CA HIS A 38 2.70 3.79 -2.88
C HIS A 38 2.89 2.52 -3.71
N GLU A 39 3.14 2.67 -5.01
CA GLU A 39 3.44 1.55 -5.90
C GLU A 39 4.71 0.82 -5.48
N LEU A 40 5.78 1.56 -5.15
CA LEU A 40 7.01 0.98 -4.65
C LEU A 40 6.82 0.18 -3.36
N ALA A 41 5.95 0.62 -2.45
CA ALA A 41 5.62 -0.11 -1.23
C ALA A 41 4.99 -1.47 -1.56
N HIS A 42 4.05 -1.52 -2.50
CA HIS A 42 3.48 -2.78 -3.02
C HIS A 42 4.55 -3.66 -3.70
N LEU A 43 5.51 -3.06 -4.43
CA LEU A 43 6.56 -3.80 -5.11
C LEU A 43 7.66 -4.34 -4.19
N ILE A 44 8.06 -3.61 -3.14
CA ILE A 44 9.23 -3.95 -2.31
C ILE A 44 8.81 -4.59 -1.00
N LEU A 45 7.79 -4.05 -0.33
CA LEU A 45 7.46 -4.40 1.06
C LEU A 45 6.49 -5.58 1.14
N GLU A 46 5.60 -5.72 0.16
CA GLU A 46 4.65 -6.84 0.09
C GLU A 46 5.26 -8.11 -0.53
N ASN A 47 6.44 -8.01 -1.14
CA ASN A 47 7.12 -9.11 -1.85
C ASN A 47 7.88 -10.09 -0.95
N LYS A 48 7.44 -10.29 0.30
CA LYS A 48 7.77 -11.52 1.05
C LYS A 48 6.86 -12.66 0.59
N ILE A 49 7.12 -13.16 -0.61
CA ILE A 49 6.73 -14.48 -1.15
C ILE A 49 5.23 -14.81 -1.06
N LYS A 50 4.42 -14.23 -1.96
CA LYS A 50 3.42 -14.92 -2.83
C LYS A 50 2.42 -13.91 -3.44
N LYS A 51 2.36 -13.96 -4.77
CA LYS A 51 1.22 -13.82 -5.71
C LYS A 51 0.02 -12.94 -5.33
N GLU A 52 -0.37 -12.17 -6.35
CA GLU A 52 -1.64 -11.49 -6.60
C GLU A 52 -1.69 -9.99 -6.28
N LEU A 53 -1.81 -9.25 -7.37
CA LEU A 53 -2.00 -7.81 -7.49
C LEU A 53 -3.32 -7.43 -6.80
N VAL A 54 -3.24 -6.86 -5.61
CA VAL A 54 -4.40 -6.38 -4.85
C VAL A 54 -3.97 -5.06 -4.17
N CYS A 55 -4.53 -3.87 -4.41
CA CYS A 55 -5.65 -3.41 -5.24
C CYS A 55 -5.70 -1.87 -5.25
N PRO A 56 -6.32 -1.24 -6.26
CA PRO A 56 -7.04 0.01 -6.06
C PRO A 56 -8.52 -0.20 -6.42
N GLY A 57 -9.39 -0.22 -5.41
CA GLY A 57 -10.84 -0.16 -5.62
C GLY A 57 -11.49 -1.42 -6.22
N LYS A 58 -11.87 -2.37 -5.35
CA LYS A 58 -12.89 -3.42 -5.54
C LYS A 58 -12.64 -4.57 -6.56
N ILE A 59 -12.57 -5.76 -5.94
CA ILE A 59 -13.25 -7.05 -6.24
C ILE A 59 -12.92 -7.74 -7.57
N LEU A 60 -12.16 -8.84 -7.47
CA LEU A 60 -12.44 -10.04 -8.25
C LEU A 60 -13.16 -11.04 -7.33
N LYS A 61 -14.48 -11.15 -7.53
CA LYS A 61 -15.23 -12.37 -7.23
C LYS A 61 -14.97 -13.34 -8.38
N GLN A 62 -15.24 -14.61 -8.08
CA GLN A 62 -15.27 -15.82 -8.95
C GLN A 62 -13.98 -16.63 -8.79
N SER A 63 -14.01 -17.91 -8.39
CA SER A 63 -15.08 -18.92 -8.31
C SER A 63 -14.77 -19.91 -7.18
#